data_AF-A0A970LCB1-F1
#
_entry.id   AF-A0A970LCB1-F1
#
_cell.length_a   1.000
_cell.length_b   1.000
_cell.length_c   1.000
_cell.angle_alpha   90.00
_cell.angle_beta   90.00
_cell.angle_gamma   90.00
#
_symmetry.space_group_name_H-M   'P 1'
#
loop_
_entity.id
_entity.type
_entity.pdbx_description
1 polymer ?
#
loop_
_entity_poly.entity_id
_entity_poly.type
_entity_poly.pdbx_seq_one_letter_code
_entity_poly.pdbx_strand_id
1 'polypeptide(L)'
;YDKEVKSSTQNTLTIVGILFITAFTEGSLLISFMILIFYYFRNDRRMLIISYIVLSLIFTISDFSYQGLFIENYQWMMVFALPFFFIYNGKKGRDVKYIFYAFYPLHIWILYIIVFFMEK
;
A
#
# COMPACT_ATOMS: atom_id res chain seq x y z
N TYR A 1 15.20 10.88 -9.58
CA TYR A 1 15.21 9.75 -8.62
C TYR A 1 16.62 9.47 -8.10
N ASP A 2 17.68 10.00 -8.75
CA ASP A 2 19.06 10.04 -8.25
C ASP A 2 19.34 11.17 -7.24
N LYS A 3 18.40 11.43 -6.35
CA LYS A 3 18.73 12.20 -5.14
C LYS A 3 18.85 11.17 -4.04
N GLU A 4 20.10 10.79 -3.72
CA GLU A 4 20.38 10.15 -2.45
C GLU A 4 19.72 11.00 -1.38
N VAL A 5 18.74 10.42 -0.69
CA VAL A 5 18.17 11.08 0.47
C VAL A 5 19.27 11.01 1.51
N LYS A 6 20.07 12.07 1.58
CA LYS A 6 21.02 12.22 2.68
C LYS A 6 20.18 12.11 3.95
N SER A 7 20.48 11.10 4.75
CA SER A 7 19.88 10.83 6.06
C SER A 7 20.14 12.06 6.95
N SER A 8 19.32 13.07 6.76
CA SER A 8 19.28 14.29 7.57
C SER A 8 18.41 13.99 8.76
N THR A 9 18.79 14.46 9.93
CA THR A 9 18.02 14.33 11.18
C THR A 9 16.56 14.77 10.99
N GLN A 10 16.30 15.72 10.09
CA GLN A 10 14.95 16.16 9.72
C GLN A 10 14.12 15.06 9.06
N ASN A 11 14.68 14.28 8.14
CA ASN A 11 13.96 13.21 7.43
C ASN A 11 13.57 12.09 8.41
N THR A 12 14.48 11.73 9.31
CA THR A 12 14.21 10.75 10.36
C THR A 12 13.11 11.22 11.29
N LEU A 13 13.12 12.50 11.70
CA LEU A 13 12.08 13.08 12.53
C LEU A 13 10.70 13.07 11.84
N THR A 14 10.66 13.39 10.54
CA THR A 14 9.41 13.34 9.76
C THR A 14 8.84 11.93 9.67
N ILE A 15 9.68 10.91 9.53
CA ILE A 15 9.24 9.51 9.48
C ILE A 15 8.69 9.07 10.83
N VAL A 16 9.37 9.41 11.92
CA VAL A 16 8.87 9.12 13.28
C VAL A 16 7.52 9.81 13.53
N GLY A 17 7.36 11.05 13.08
CA GLY A 17 6.08 11.77 13.15
C GLY A 17 4.98 11.09 12.35
N ILE A 18 5.27 10.67 11.11
CA ILE A 18 4.31 9.94 10.26
C ILE A 18 3.94 8.60 10.91
N LEU A 19 4.92 7.83 11.40
CA LEU A 19 4.70 6.54 12.06
C LEU A 19 3.82 6.68 13.32
N PHE A 20 4.02 7.75 14.09
CA PHE A 20 3.20 8.04 15.25
C PHE A 20 1.76 8.35 14.85
N ILE A 21 1.55 9.22 13.85
CA ILE A 21 0.21 9.58 13.37
C ILE A 21 -0.50 8.35 12.80
N THR A 22 0.18 7.57 11.95
CA THR A 22 -0.43 6.40 11.29
C THR A 22 -0.82 5.32 12.29
N ALA A 23 -0.09 5.17 13.40
CA ALA A 23 -0.44 4.24 14.47
C ALA A 23 -1.81 4.52 15.14
N PHE A 24 -2.30 5.75 15.08
CA PHE A 24 -3.62 6.14 15.61
C PHE A 24 -4.70 6.27 14.54
N THR A 25 -4.36 6.09 13.26
CA THR A 25 -5.33 6.10 12.16
C THR A 25 -5.81 4.68 11.83
N GLU A 26 -7.01 4.57 11.25
CA GLU A 26 -7.58 3.29 10.78
C GLU A 26 -6.67 2.54 9.78
N GLY A 27 -5.71 3.26 9.18
CA GLY A 27 -4.57 2.71 8.47
C GLY A 27 -3.63 1.98 9.42
N SER A 28 -4.01 0.77 9.79
CA SER A 28 -3.33 -0.21 10.66
C SER A 28 -1.79 -0.18 10.65
N LEU A 29 -1.18 -0.84 11.65
CA LEU A 29 0.27 -1.07 11.80
C LEU A 29 0.98 -1.45 10.47
N LEU A 30 0.28 -2.09 9.54
CA LEU A 30 0.75 -2.41 8.20
C LEU A 30 1.32 -1.20 7.44
N ILE A 31 0.64 -0.05 7.46
CA ILE A 31 1.09 1.15 6.72
C ILE A 31 2.41 1.67 7.31
N SER A 32 2.51 1.65 8.64
CA SER A 32 3.73 2.03 9.35
C SER A 32 4.91 1.15 8.94
N PHE A 33 4.73 -0.17 8.89
CA PHE A 33 5.78 -1.09 8.42
C PHE A 33 6.10 -0.92 6.93
N MET A 34 5.09 -0.67 6.09
CA MET A 34 5.33 -0.38 4.67
C MET A 34 6.21 0.85 4.49
N ILE A 35 5.91 1.96 5.16
CA ILE A 35 6.71 3.20 5.07
C ILE A 35 8.17 2.91 5.44
N LEU A 36 8.38 2.13 6.51
CA LEU A 36 9.72 1.72 6.95
C LEU A 36 10.44 0.90 5.87
N ILE A 37 9.78 -0.12 5.33
CA ILE A 37 10.32 -0.99 4.28
C ILE A 37 10.72 -0.18 3.04
N PHE A 38 9.83 0.67 2.54
CA PHE A 38 10.11 1.50 1.37
C PHE A 38 11.21 2.53 1.64
N TYR A 39 11.29 3.08 2.85
CA TYR A 39 12.33 4.06 3.18
C TYR A 39 13.72 3.41 3.22
N TYR A 40 13.86 2.30 3.96
CA TYR A 40 15.15 1.64 4.14
C TYR A 40 15.59 0.82 2.92
N PHE A 41 14.68 0.06 2.31
CA PHE A 41 15.02 -0.88 1.23
C PHE A 41 14.79 -0.34 -0.19
N ARG A 42 14.51 0.96 -0.39
CA ARG A 42 14.28 1.53 -1.74
C ARG A 42 15.40 1.28 -2.74
N ASN A 43 16.65 1.19 -2.28
CA ASN A 43 17.80 0.99 -3.17
C ASN A 43 17.96 -0.49 -3.54
N ASP A 44 17.73 -1.36 -2.56
CA ASP A 44 17.85 -2.81 -2.69
C ASP A 44 16.50 -3.43 -3.07
N ARG A 45 16.19 -3.41 -4.37
CA ARG A 45 14.93 -3.98 -4.92
C ARG A 45 14.62 -5.38 -4.39
N ARG A 46 15.63 -6.24 -4.24
CA ARG A 46 15.46 -7.60 -3.72
C ARG A 46 14.96 -7.60 -2.27
N MET A 47 15.58 -6.80 -1.40
CA MET A 47 15.19 -6.72 0.01
C MET A 47 13.82 -6.06 0.19
N LEU A 48 13.50 -5.06 -0.64
CA LEU A 48 12.17 -4.45 -0.67
C LEU A 48 11.10 -5.47 -1.03
N ILE A 49 11.33 -6.28 -2.06
CA ILE A 49 10.37 -7.32 -2.50
C ILE A 49 10.20 -8.38 -1.41
N ILE A 50 11.30 -8.90 -0.86
CA ILE A 50 11.26 -9.95 0.18
C ILE A 50 10.49 -9.44 1.41
N SER A 51 10.87 -8.28 1.94
CA SER A 51 10.22 -7.70 3.12
C SER A 51 8.74 -7.37 2.86
N TYR A 52 8.40 -6.92 1.66
CA TYR A 52 7.01 -6.68 1.26
C TYR A 52 6.17 -7.96 1.18
N ILE A 53 6.72 -9.03 0.58
CA ILE A 53 6.06 -10.35 0.54
C ILE A 53 5.85 -10.88 1.95
N VAL A 54 6.88 -10.83 2.80
CA VAL A 54 6.78 -11.29 4.19
C VAL A 54 5.69 -10.51 4.94
N LEU A 55 5.67 -9.18 4.81
CA LEU A 55 4.64 -8.35 5.44
C LEU A 55 3.24 -8.65 4.90
N SER A 56 3.09 -8.96 3.61
CA SER A 56 1.77 -9.29 3.05
C SER A 56 1.25 -10.66 3.51
N LEU A 57 2.14 -11.64 3.67
CA LEU A 57 1.75 -13.01 4.02
C LEU A 57 1.59 -13.22 5.53
N ILE A 58 2.22 -12.39 6.38
CA ILE A 58 2.15 -12.56 7.84
C ILE A 58 0.71 -12.56 8.36
N PHE A 59 -0.18 -11.80 7.74
CA PHE A 59 -1.60 -11.71 8.10
C PHE A 59 -2.43 -12.93 7.67
N THR A 60 -1.89 -13.82 6.83
CA THR A 60 -2.59 -15.04 6.38
C THR A 60 -2.21 -16.30 7.13
N ILE A 61 -1.21 -16.24 8.01
CA ILE A 61 -0.67 -17.43 8.69
C ILE A 61 -1.70 -18.04 9.66
N SER A 62 -2.62 -17.23 10.19
CA SER A 62 -3.56 -17.66 11.23
C SER A 62 -4.79 -18.41 10.71
N ASP A 63 -5.28 -18.08 9.51
CA ASP A 63 -6.48 -18.71 8.96
C ASP A 63 -6.44 -18.78 7.42
N PHE A 64 -6.46 -20.02 6.91
CA PHE A 64 -6.49 -20.32 5.48
C PHE A 64 -7.90 -20.65 4.97
N SER A 65 -8.93 -20.48 5.81
CA SER A 65 -10.32 -20.64 5.39
C SER A 65 -10.70 -19.59 4.32
N TYR A 66 -11.77 -19.86 3.56
CA TYR A 66 -12.29 -18.90 2.58
C TYR A 66 -12.63 -17.55 3.22
N GLN A 67 -13.26 -17.59 4.40
CA GLN A 67 -13.60 -16.39 5.15
C GLN A 67 -12.35 -15.66 5.65
N GLY A 68 -11.38 -16.41 6.20
CA GLY A 68 -10.10 -15.87 6.65
C GLY A 68 -9.33 -15.18 5.52
N LEU A 69 -9.27 -15.76 4.32
CA LEU A 69 -8.47 -15.23 3.22
C LEU A 69 -9.12 -14.08 2.44
N PHE A 70 -10.44 -14.10 2.26
CA PHE A 70 -11.12 -13.16 1.35
C PHE A 70 -11.96 -12.09 2.05
N ILE A 71 -12.38 -12.33 3.30
CA ILE A 71 -13.23 -11.40 4.05
C ILE A 71 -12.40 -10.68 5.10
N GLU A 72 -11.66 -11.44 5.92
CA GLU A 72 -10.96 -10.88 7.07
C GLU A 72 -9.53 -10.44 6.74
N ASN A 73 -8.77 -11.25 6.01
CA ASN A 73 -7.36 -11.01 5.73
C ASN A 73 -7.06 -10.76 4.25
N TYR A 74 -7.81 -9.88 3.58
CA TYR A 74 -7.56 -9.51 2.17
C TYR A 74 -6.18 -8.85 1.91
N GLN A 75 -5.41 -8.58 2.95
CA GLN A 75 -4.10 -7.90 2.89
C GLN A 75 -3.03 -8.70 2.13
N TRP A 76 -3.10 -10.04 2.06
CA TRP A 76 -2.12 -10.80 1.27
C TRP A 76 -2.17 -10.50 -0.23
N MET A 77 -3.31 -10.03 -0.73
CA MET A 77 -3.48 -9.65 -2.13
C MET A 77 -2.58 -8.48 -2.54
N MET A 78 -1.98 -7.78 -1.57
CA MET A 78 -0.92 -6.79 -1.82
C MET A 78 0.24 -7.33 -2.67
N VAL A 79 0.53 -8.64 -2.61
CA VAL A 79 1.57 -9.27 -3.45
C VAL A 79 1.39 -8.97 -4.94
N PHE A 80 0.15 -8.78 -5.41
CA PHE A 80 -0.13 -8.44 -6.81
C PHE A 80 0.33 -7.03 -7.23
N ALA A 81 0.82 -6.21 -6.31
CA ALA A 81 1.49 -4.94 -6.62
C ALA A 81 2.93 -5.14 -7.14
N LEU A 82 3.57 -6.29 -6.83
CA LEU A 82 4.97 -6.55 -7.20
C LEU A 82 5.27 -6.46 -8.70
N PRO A 83 4.43 -6.97 -9.63
CA PRO A 83 4.68 -6.80 -11.06
C PRO A 83 4.82 -5.32 -11.46
N PHE A 84 4.02 -4.44 -10.86
CA PHE A 84 4.12 -3.00 -11.11
C PHE A 84 5.41 -2.40 -10.56
N PHE A 85 5.90 -2.89 -9.42
CA PHE A 85 7.20 -2.48 -8.89
C PHE A 85 8.36 -2.91 -9.81
N PHE A 86 8.26 -4.06 -10.47
CA PHE A 86 9.28 -4.51 -11.44
C PHE A 86 9.30 -3.69 -12.72
N ILE A 87 8.13 -3.30 -13.23
CA ILE A 87 8.02 -2.50 -14.45
C ILE A 87 8.38 -1.03 -14.18
N TYR A 88 8.40 -0.60 -12.92
CA TYR A 88 8.68 0.78 -12.56
C TYR A 88 10.11 1.21 -12.93
N ASN A 89 10.20 2.23 -13.77
CA ASN A 89 11.45 2.76 -14.31
C ASN A 89 12.11 3.84 -13.43
N GLY A 90 11.60 4.08 -12.23
CA GLY A 90 12.15 5.11 -11.33
C GLY A 90 11.90 6.54 -11.78
N LYS A 91 10.97 6.80 -12.72
CA LYS A 91 10.57 8.15 -13.10
C LYS A 91 9.14 8.40 -12.68
N LYS A 92 8.86 9.63 -12.22
CA LYS A 92 7.48 10.05 -11.95
C LYS A 92 6.66 9.88 -13.24
N GLY A 93 5.56 9.14 -13.16
CA GLY A 93 4.61 8.99 -14.27
C GLY A 93 3.88 10.30 -14.60
N ARG A 94 3.03 10.24 -15.63
CA ARG A 94 2.17 11.37 -16.01
C ARG A 94 1.27 11.77 -14.84
N ASP A 95 1.10 13.06 -14.62
CA ASP A 95 0.21 13.57 -13.58
C ASP A 95 -1.25 13.30 -13.99
N VAL A 96 -1.84 12.27 -13.37
CA VAL A 96 -3.23 11.84 -13.59
C VAL A 96 -4.13 12.19 -12.40
N LYS A 97 -3.74 13.18 -11.59
CA LYS A 97 -4.46 13.57 -10.37
C LYS A 97 -5.96 13.78 -10.58
N TYR A 98 -6.35 14.46 -11.66
CA TYR A 98 -7.76 14.77 -11.91
C TYR A 98 -8.59 13.54 -12.26
N ILE A 99 -7.99 12.55 -12.92
CA ILE A 99 -8.65 11.27 -13.20
C ILE A 99 -8.93 10.56 -11.87
N PHE A 100 -7.97 10.55 -10.95
CA PHE A 100 -8.15 9.94 -9.63
C PHE A 100 -9.24 10.65 -8.81
N TYR A 101 -9.25 12.00 -8.81
CA TYR A 101 -10.27 12.78 -8.12
C TYR A 101 -11.68 12.56 -8.67
N ALA A 102 -11.83 12.35 -9.98
CA ALA A 102 -13.12 12.04 -10.58
C ALA A 102 -13.52 10.57 -10.34
N PHE A 103 -12.57 9.64 -10.45
CA PHE A 103 -12.81 8.21 -10.26
C PHE A 103 -13.23 7.88 -8.81
N TYR A 104 -12.70 8.61 -7.82
CA TYR A 104 -12.97 8.35 -6.41
C TYR A 104 -14.47 8.41 -6.03
N PRO A 105 -15.24 9.48 -6.31
CA PRO A 105 -16.68 9.45 -6.07
C PRO A 105 -17.42 8.53 -7.05
N LEU A 106 -16.96 8.44 -8.31
CA LEU A 106 -17.67 7.70 -9.35
C LEU A 106 -17.73 6.20 -9.08
N HIS A 107 -16.65 5.56 -8.63
CA HIS A 107 -16.69 4.11 -8.40
C HIS A 107 -17.65 3.73 -7.26
N ILE A 108 -17.79 4.57 -6.23
CA ILE A 108 -18.78 4.37 -5.15
C ILE A 108 -20.19 4.44 -5.72
N TRP A 109 -20.47 5.43 -6.56
CA TRP A 109 -21.78 5.56 -7.22
C TRP A 109 -22.08 4.39 -8.14
N ILE A 110 -21.09 3.91 -8.90
CA ILE A 110 -21.24 2.74 -9.76
C ILE A 110 -21.59 1.50 -8.93
N LEU A 111 -20.87 1.25 -7.83
CA LEU A 111 -21.18 0.13 -6.93
C LEU A 111 -22.59 0.24 -6.36
N TYR A 112 -22.99 1.44 -5.92
CA TYR A 112 -24.34 1.67 -5.41
C TYR A 112 -25.42 1.40 -6.45
N ILE A 113 -25.22 1.85 -7.70
CA ILE A 113 -26.15 1.59 -8.81
C ILE A 113 -26.23 0.09 -9.11
N ILE A 114 -25.11 -0.63 -9.11
CA ILE A 114 -25.09 -2.08 -9.32
C ILE A 114 -25.90 -2.80 -8.24
N VAL A 115 -25.68 -2.45 -6.96
CA VAL A 115 -26.43 -3.03 -5.84
C VAL A 115 -27.93 -2.74 -5.98
N PHE A 116 -28.30 -1.51 -6.32
CA PHE A 116 -29.69 -1.13 -6.55
C PHE A 116 -30.37 -1.95 -7.66
N PHE A 117 -29.65 -2.30 -8.73
CA PHE A 117 -30.17 -3.16 -9.79
C PHE A 117 -30.18 -4.65 -9.41
N MET A 118 -29.31 -5.10 -8.51
CA MET A 118 -29.31 -6.49 -8.02
C MET A 118 -30.39 -6.76 -6.98
N GLU A 119 -30.78 -5.74 -6.19
CA GLU A 119 -31.83 -5.85 -5.16
C GLU A 119 -33.26 -5.73 -5.71
N LYS A 120 -33.41 -5.36 -6.99
CA LYS A 120 -34.70 -5.19 -7.67
C LYS A 120 -35.01 -6.36 -8.59
#